data_AF-A0A6N6KBL3-F1
#
_entry.id   AF-A0A6N6KBL3-F1
#
_cell.length_a   1.000
_cell.length_b   1.000
_cell.length_c   1.000
_cell.angle_alpha   90.00
_cell.angle_beta   90.00
_cell.angle_gamma   90.00
#
_symmetry.space_group_name_H-M   'P 1'
#
loop_
_entity.id
_entity.type
_entity.pdbx_description
1 polymer ?
#
loop_
_entity_poly.entity_id
_entity_poly.type
_entity_poly.pdbx_seq_one_letter_code
_entity_poly.pdbx_strand_id
1 'polypeptide(L)'
;MLIPAILLIAVFFLLRKKQLIPARVFLIIGFTLAFSVLGLLLLELSDVLTDSHYQEIGNTITHNLEFPTDENQQRYQLIGLSHAATGMAQYAQKNTEQRGECTRNISEIVSFVLNEDHYPVVSNRRLWKDNIFEIIYINNILAQYEIVKGTDTLSALHQRMNDYLAGTLVKSRYKNLQSFDGDVNYWTADNTYLIFGLQSTDRITGQNTAGRPTKDWSSFIFKQITYPDSKLPCSAFSDTDKCKEMPHGTHLATMIASLADVDPESSRQIWREYRHHYKNGVFGLFATFDQYHPEETPPAYQNSIRHPLDAISPEMPTLIAAARINDRLTYFQITNQLWLNEVFGSAPAPQPKGYEWKNFLELSLRFEAETVF
;
A
#
# COMPACT_ATOMS: atom_id res chain seq x y z
N MET A 1 -2.96 1.50 -25.50
CA MET A 1 -3.30 0.99 -26.87
C MET A 1 -3.02 1.97 -28.03
N LEU A 2 -2.79 3.27 -27.82
CA LEU A 2 -2.53 4.23 -28.92
C LEU A 2 -1.16 4.08 -29.63
N ILE A 3 -0.16 3.49 -28.97
CA ILE A 3 1.24 3.49 -29.47
C ILE A 3 1.52 2.50 -30.58
N PRO A 4 1.05 1.23 -30.51
CA PRO A 4 1.14 0.34 -31.65
C PRO A 4 0.47 0.97 -32.88
N ALA A 5 -0.65 1.67 -32.70
CA ALA A 5 -1.31 2.39 -33.79
C ALA A 5 -0.47 3.55 -34.33
N ILE A 6 0.14 4.39 -33.47
CA ILE A 6 1.02 5.50 -33.91
C ILE A 6 2.27 4.97 -34.62
N LEU A 7 2.90 3.91 -34.11
CA LEU A 7 4.05 3.28 -34.76
C LEU A 7 3.68 2.65 -36.10
N LEU A 8 2.53 1.99 -36.19
CA LEU A 8 2.02 1.46 -37.47
C LEU A 8 1.71 2.58 -38.47
N ILE A 9 1.14 3.70 -38.02
CA ILE A 9 0.90 4.88 -38.85
C ILE A 9 2.24 5.49 -39.31
N ALA A 10 3.22 5.64 -38.42
CA ALA A 10 4.54 6.15 -38.77
C ALA A 10 5.25 5.24 -39.79
N VAL A 11 5.24 3.93 -39.57
CA VAL A 11 5.76 2.92 -40.51
C VAL A 11 5.04 3.06 -41.87
N PHE A 12 3.71 3.16 -41.88
CA PHE A 12 2.94 3.35 -43.11
C PHE A 12 3.36 4.61 -43.88
N PHE A 13 3.52 5.75 -43.19
CA PHE A 13 3.99 7.00 -43.82
C PHE A 13 5.42 6.91 -44.35
N LEU A 14 6.33 6.26 -43.60
CA LEU A 14 7.72 6.06 -44.02
C LEU A 14 7.82 5.15 -45.25
N LEU A 15 7.03 4.07 -45.27
CA LEU A 15 6.91 3.20 -46.44
C LEU A 15 6.34 3.95 -47.65
N ARG A 16 5.32 4.79 -47.47
CA ARG A 16 4.76 5.63 -48.54
C ARG A 16 5.78 6.62 -49.12
N LYS A 17 6.67 7.17 -48.29
CA LYS A 17 7.78 8.04 -48.71
C LYS A 17 9.01 7.27 -49.24
N LYS A 18 8.93 5.95 -49.41
CA LYS A 18 10.04 5.06 -49.82
C LYS A 18 11.27 5.13 -48.88
N GLN A 19 11.08 5.54 -47.63
CA GLN A 19 12.14 5.59 -46.61
C GLN A 19 12.24 4.22 -45.90
N LEU A 20 12.76 3.23 -46.63
CA LEU A 20 12.77 1.83 -46.19
C LEU A 20 13.62 1.59 -44.93
N ILE A 21 14.77 2.26 -44.80
CA ILE A 21 15.66 2.07 -43.64
C ILE A 21 14.99 2.57 -42.34
N PRO A 22 14.49 3.82 -42.26
CA PRO A 22 13.73 4.27 -41.10
C PRO A 22 12.51 3.38 -40.80
N ALA A 23 11.74 2.99 -41.82
CA ALA A 23 10.58 2.11 -41.62
C ALA A 23 10.96 0.77 -40.97
N ARG A 24 12.08 0.16 -41.40
CA ARG A 24 12.62 -1.07 -40.78
C ARG A 24 13.04 -0.85 -39.33
N VAL A 25 13.72 0.26 -39.03
CA VAL A 25 14.13 0.60 -37.66
C VAL A 25 12.91 0.75 -36.76
N PHE A 26 11.87 1.49 -37.18
CA PHE A 26 10.63 1.64 -36.42
C PHE A 26 9.87 0.31 -36.24
N LEU A 27 9.84 -0.55 -37.25
CA LEU A 27 9.27 -1.88 -37.13
C LEU A 27 10.01 -2.74 -36.11
N ILE A 28 11.34 -2.75 -36.14
CA ILE A 28 12.17 -3.49 -35.18
C ILE A 28 11.91 -2.96 -33.76
N ILE A 29 11.95 -1.64 -33.56
CA ILE A 29 11.67 -1.03 -32.26
C ILE A 29 10.26 -1.39 -31.76
N GLY A 30 9.26 -1.25 -32.62
CA GLY A 30 7.87 -1.57 -32.29
C GLY A 30 7.67 -3.05 -31.94
N PHE A 31 8.33 -3.95 -32.69
CA PHE A 31 8.28 -5.39 -32.42
C PHE A 31 8.99 -5.73 -31.11
N THR A 32 10.18 -5.20 -30.85
CA THR A 32 10.88 -5.39 -29.58
C THR A 32 10.04 -4.90 -28.41
N LEU A 33 9.47 -3.69 -28.48
CA LEU A 33 8.58 -3.17 -27.44
C LEU A 33 7.35 -4.06 -27.23
N ALA A 34 6.71 -4.53 -28.31
CA ALA A 34 5.57 -5.42 -28.22
C ALA A 34 5.93 -6.76 -27.59
N PHE A 35 7.10 -7.33 -27.92
CA PHE A 35 7.59 -8.56 -27.32
C PHE A 35 7.96 -8.39 -25.84
N SER A 36 8.57 -7.26 -25.45
CA SER A 36 8.84 -6.96 -24.05
C SER A 36 7.56 -6.82 -23.24
N VAL A 37 6.57 -6.08 -23.76
CA VAL A 37 5.23 -5.94 -23.15
C VAL A 37 4.54 -7.29 -23.04
N LEU A 38 4.60 -8.12 -24.08
CA LEU A 38 4.04 -9.47 -24.07
C LEU A 38 4.76 -10.36 -23.04
N GLY A 39 6.09 -10.28 -22.94
CA GLY A 39 6.86 -11.02 -21.95
C GLY A 39 6.48 -10.65 -20.52
N LEU A 40 6.33 -9.35 -20.22
CA LEU A 40 5.88 -8.88 -18.90
C LEU A 40 4.45 -9.34 -18.60
N LEU A 41 3.56 -9.26 -19.59
CA LEU A 41 2.19 -9.76 -19.44
C LEU A 41 2.14 -11.28 -19.23
N LEU A 42 3.03 -12.04 -19.88
CA LEU A 42 3.14 -13.48 -19.66
C LEU A 42 3.71 -13.82 -18.27
N LEU A 43 4.67 -13.02 -17.76
CA LEU A 43 5.18 -13.18 -16.40
C LEU A 43 4.09 -12.92 -15.36
N GLU A 44 3.32 -11.85 -15.54
CA GLU A 44 2.17 -11.52 -14.68
C GLU A 44 1.10 -12.62 -14.70
N LEU A 45 0.78 -13.17 -15.88
CA LEU A 45 -0.18 -14.28 -16.01
C LEU A 45 0.33 -15.64 -15.49
N SER A 46 1.63 -15.76 -15.22
CA SER A 46 2.24 -17.02 -14.80
C SER A 46 2.36 -17.19 -13.29
N ASP A 47 1.96 -16.19 -12.51
CA ASP A 47 2.13 -16.08 -11.05
C ASP A 47 3.60 -16.21 -10.56
N VAL A 48 4.58 -16.31 -11.46
CA VAL A 48 6.01 -16.52 -11.13
C VAL A 48 6.55 -15.42 -10.22
N LEU A 49 6.17 -14.16 -10.45
CA LEU A 49 6.59 -13.04 -9.59
C LEU A 49 5.95 -13.15 -8.20
N THR A 50 4.66 -13.43 -8.14
CA THR A 50 3.90 -13.60 -6.89
C THR A 50 4.46 -14.74 -6.06
N ASP A 51 4.76 -15.88 -6.68
CA ASP A 51 5.37 -17.03 -6.03
C ASP A 51 6.79 -16.71 -5.54
N SER A 52 7.58 -15.97 -6.32
CA SER A 52 8.92 -15.54 -5.91
C SER A 52 8.87 -14.64 -4.68
N HIS A 53 8.02 -13.61 -4.68
CA HIS A 53 7.87 -12.72 -3.52
C HIS A 53 7.28 -13.45 -2.32
N TYR A 54 6.33 -14.37 -2.54
CA TYR A 54 5.79 -15.22 -1.48
C TYR A 54 6.90 -16.02 -0.78
N GLN A 55 7.78 -16.67 -1.55
CA GLN A 55 8.89 -17.45 -1.01
C GLN A 55 9.90 -16.56 -0.26
N GLU A 56 10.23 -15.37 -0.80
CA GLU A 56 11.15 -14.42 -0.16
C GLU A 56 10.60 -13.87 1.17
N ILE A 57 9.33 -13.47 1.19
CA ILE A 57 8.63 -13.01 2.39
C ILE A 57 8.53 -14.15 3.41
N GLY A 58 8.13 -15.35 2.97
CA GLY A 58 8.05 -16.55 3.81
C GLY A 58 9.39 -16.87 4.47
N ASN A 59 10.48 -16.88 3.70
CA ASN A 59 11.83 -17.10 4.20
C ASN A 59 12.25 -16.04 5.22
N THR A 60 11.90 -14.77 4.98
CA THR A 60 12.21 -13.67 5.91
C THR A 60 11.47 -13.85 7.24
N ILE A 61 10.18 -14.20 7.20
CA ILE A 61 9.37 -14.45 8.40
C ILE A 61 9.90 -15.65 9.19
N THR A 62 10.30 -16.74 8.53
CA THR A 62 10.72 -17.96 9.22
C THR A 62 12.16 -17.93 9.73
N HIS A 63 13.05 -17.19 9.08
CA HIS A 63 14.49 -17.26 9.37
C HIS A 63 15.13 -15.95 9.80
N ASN A 64 14.55 -14.79 9.46
CA ASN A 64 15.19 -13.47 9.65
C ASN A 64 14.32 -12.51 10.46
N LEU A 65 13.33 -13.02 11.19
CA LEU A 65 12.41 -12.19 11.96
C LEU A 65 13.04 -11.80 13.30
N GLU A 66 13.69 -10.64 13.33
CA GLU A 66 14.31 -10.05 14.51
C GLU A 66 13.64 -8.73 14.87
N PHE A 67 13.47 -8.42 16.16
CA PHE A 67 12.90 -7.15 16.60
C PHE A 67 13.96 -6.04 16.56
N PRO A 68 13.80 -4.99 15.72
CA PRO A 68 14.80 -3.95 15.57
C PRO A 68 14.94 -3.09 16.84
N THR A 69 16.12 -2.53 17.08
CA THR A 69 16.33 -1.56 18.17
C THR A 69 15.96 -0.14 17.79
N ASP A 70 15.98 0.19 16.50
CA ASP A 70 15.58 1.50 15.97
C ASP A 70 14.06 1.56 15.78
N GLU A 71 13.44 2.62 16.30
CA GLU A 71 11.99 2.79 16.28
C GLU A 71 11.42 2.89 14.85
N ASN A 72 12.13 3.54 13.92
CA ASN A 72 11.66 3.60 12.53
C ASN A 72 11.71 2.22 11.88
N GLN A 73 12.75 1.41 12.16
CA GLN A 73 12.81 0.03 11.71
C GLN A 73 11.68 -0.83 12.27
N GLN A 74 11.34 -0.68 13.56
CA GLN A 74 10.20 -1.36 14.15
C GLN A 74 8.89 -0.99 13.43
N ARG A 75 8.71 0.28 13.07
CA ARG A 75 7.55 0.75 12.32
C ARG A 75 7.52 0.20 10.90
N TYR A 76 8.63 0.21 10.16
CA TYR A 76 8.71 -0.40 8.83
C TYR A 76 8.40 -1.90 8.88
N GLN A 77 8.97 -2.61 9.84
CA GLN A 77 8.71 -4.02 10.07
C GLN A 77 7.23 -4.26 10.31
N LEU A 78 6.61 -3.51 11.22
CA LEU A 78 5.20 -3.73 11.56
C LEU A 78 4.26 -3.46 10.37
N ILE A 79 4.49 -2.39 9.60
CA ILE A 79 3.73 -2.13 8.37
C ILE A 79 3.95 -3.28 7.37
N GLY A 80 5.21 -3.66 7.15
CA GLY A 80 5.57 -4.74 6.22
C GLY A 80 4.93 -6.06 6.58
N LEU A 81 4.97 -6.45 7.86
CA LEU A 81 4.32 -7.66 8.37
C LEU A 81 2.80 -7.63 8.18
N SER A 82 2.16 -6.48 8.35
CA SER A 82 0.72 -6.31 8.13
C SER A 82 0.32 -6.49 6.66
N HIS A 83 1.10 -5.91 5.74
CA HIS A 83 0.88 -6.10 4.30
C HIS A 83 1.24 -7.52 3.85
N ALA A 84 2.31 -8.11 4.37
CA ALA A 84 2.67 -9.51 4.12
C ALA A 84 1.55 -10.46 4.58
N ALA A 85 0.98 -10.24 5.76
CA ALA A 85 -0.15 -11.03 6.26
C ALA A 85 -1.39 -10.88 5.35
N THR A 86 -1.66 -9.66 4.86
CA THR A 86 -2.76 -9.39 3.93
C THR A 86 -2.57 -10.10 2.60
N GLY A 87 -1.38 -9.97 1.99
CA GLY A 87 -1.05 -10.65 0.75
C GLY A 87 -1.07 -12.17 0.89
N MET A 88 -0.56 -12.72 1.99
CA MET A 88 -0.60 -14.16 2.25
C MET A 88 -2.02 -14.65 2.44
N ALA A 89 -2.90 -13.86 3.06
CA ALA A 89 -4.30 -14.21 3.21
C ALA A 89 -5.04 -14.27 1.86
N GLN A 90 -4.78 -13.31 0.99
CA GLN A 90 -5.33 -13.28 -0.36
C GLN A 90 -4.76 -14.41 -1.23
N TYR A 91 -3.45 -14.65 -1.15
CA TYR A 91 -2.78 -15.75 -1.84
C TYR A 91 -3.34 -17.11 -1.40
N ALA A 92 -3.57 -17.32 -0.10
CA ALA A 92 -4.18 -18.55 0.44
C ALA A 92 -5.63 -18.78 -0.04
N GLN A 93 -6.36 -17.72 -0.37
CA GLN A 93 -7.71 -17.82 -0.95
C GLN A 93 -7.66 -18.22 -2.42
N LYS A 94 -6.70 -17.70 -3.20
CA LYS A 94 -6.49 -18.05 -4.61
C LYS A 94 -5.86 -19.44 -4.78
N ASN A 95 -4.90 -19.78 -3.93
CA ASN A 95 -4.06 -20.98 -4.01
C ASN A 95 -4.32 -21.89 -2.81
N THR A 96 -5.39 -22.67 -2.88
CA THR A 96 -5.85 -23.52 -1.75
C THR A 96 -4.80 -24.54 -1.28
N GLU A 97 -3.92 -25.01 -2.16
CA GLU A 97 -2.80 -25.91 -1.83
C GLU A 97 -1.79 -25.23 -0.89
N GLN A 98 -1.61 -23.92 -1.02
CA GLN A 98 -0.67 -23.12 -0.22
C GLN A 98 -1.27 -22.61 1.10
N ARG A 99 -2.59 -22.81 1.32
CA ARG A 99 -3.29 -22.30 2.50
C ARG A 99 -2.64 -22.73 3.81
N GLY A 100 -2.21 -23.99 3.92
CA GLY A 100 -1.56 -24.51 5.12
C GLY A 100 -0.25 -23.78 5.44
N GLU A 101 0.57 -23.54 4.42
CA GLU A 101 1.83 -22.81 4.57
C GLU A 101 1.60 -21.33 4.89
N CYS A 102 0.69 -20.65 4.19
CA CYS A 102 0.30 -19.28 4.52
C CYS A 102 -0.22 -19.17 5.96
N THR A 103 -1.04 -20.11 6.41
CA THR A 103 -1.55 -20.13 7.80
C THR A 103 -0.39 -20.21 8.80
N ARG A 104 0.60 -21.08 8.53
CA ARG A 104 1.80 -21.23 9.36
C ARG A 104 2.61 -19.94 9.40
N ASN A 105 2.91 -19.35 8.23
CA ASN A 105 3.71 -18.12 8.16
C ASN A 105 3.00 -16.95 8.85
N ILE A 106 1.69 -16.76 8.65
CA ILE A 106 0.94 -15.72 9.37
C ILE A 106 0.90 -16.01 10.87
N SER A 107 0.84 -17.29 11.29
CA SER A 107 0.94 -17.66 12.71
C SER A 107 2.27 -17.26 13.35
N GLU A 108 3.38 -17.32 12.60
CA GLU A 108 4.68 -16.82 13.06
C GLU A 108 4.65 -15.29 13.22
N ILE A 109 4.06 -14.57 12.26
CA ILE A 109 3.86 -13.11 12.37
C ILE A 109 3.04 -12.78 13.62
N VAL A 110 1.91 -13.48 13.84
CA VAL A 110 1.06 -13.28 15.02
C VAL A 110 1.83 -13.54 16.31
N SER A 111 2.60 -14.63 16.36
CA SER A 111 3.40 -14.97 17.54
C SER A 111 4.45 -13.88 17.83
N PHE A 112 5.06 -13.34 16.78
CA PHE A 112 6.04 -12.26 16.88
C PHE A 112 5.42 -10.94 17.39
N VAL A 113 4.29 -10.52 16.83
CA VAL A 113 3.66 -9.24 17.21
C VAL A 113 2.90 -9.31 18.54
N LEU A 114 2.54 -10.51 19.00
CA LEU A 114 1.96 -10.74 20.33
C LEU A 114 2.98 -10.94 21.44
N ASN A 115 4.28 -10.89 21.13
CA ASN A 115 5.33 -10.87 22.15
C ASN A 115 5.34 -9.51 22.87
N GLU A 116 5.14 -9.52 24.19
CA GLU A 116 5.10 -8.29 25.00
C GLU A 116 6.45 -7.58 25.11
N ASP A 117 7.56 -8.30 24.91
CA ASP A 117 8.90 -7.70 24.83
C ASP A 117 9.07 -6.85 23.56
N HIS A 118 8.36 -7.20 22.48
CA HIS A 118 8.36 -6.47 21.23
C HIS A 118 7.33 -5.33 21.25
N TYR A 119 6.09 -5.65 21.64
CA TYR A 119 4.96 -4.71 21.61
C TYR A 119 4.21 -4.74 22.93
N PRO A 120 4.61 -3.95 23.95
CA PRO A 120 3.98 -3.93 25.27
C PRO A 120 2.49 -3.59 25.25
N VAL A 121 1.99 -2.98 24.18
CA VAL A 121 0.56 -2.69 23.98
C VAL A 121 -0.31 -3.95 24.01
N VAL A 122 0.22 -5.13 23.68
CA VAL A 122 -0.58 -6.37 23.62
C VAL A 122 -1.00 -6.85 25.01
N SER A 123 -0.16 -6.63 26.03
CA SER A 123 -0.46 -7.02 27.42
C SER A 123 -0.99 -5.85 28.26
N ASN A 124 -0.69 -4.60 27.90
CA ASN A 124 -1.09 -3.42 28.66
C ASN A 124 -2.01 -2.45 27.90
N ARG A 125 -3.32 -2.61 28.11
CA ARG A 125 -4.37 -1.73 27.54
C ARG A 125 -4.19 -0.24 27.86
N ARG A 126 -3.51 0.14 28.93
CA ARG A 126 -3.32 1.56 29.28
C ARG A 126 -2.42 2.29 28.27
N LEU A 127 -1.57 1.55 27.56
CA LEU A 127 -0.70 2.08 26.52
C LEU A 127 -1.43 2.35 25.20
N TRP A 128 -2.68 1.88 25.05
CA TRP A 128 -3.36 1.92 23.77
C TRP A 128 -3.65 3.32 23.23
N LYS A 129 -3.87 4.28 24.12
CA LYS A 129 -4.15 5.67 23.72
C LYS A 129 -2.92 6.36 23.12
N ASP A 130 -1.73 5.92 23.49
CA ASP A 130 -0.45 6.55 23.11
C ASP A 130 0.23 5.78 21.95
N ASN A 131 -0.29 4.60 21.58
CA ASN A 131 0.32 3.70 20.61
C ASN A 131 -0.72 3.17 19.60
N ILE A 132 -1.56 4.07 19.08
CA ILE A 132 -2.62 3.70 18.14
C ILE A 132 -2.06 3.11 16.85
N PHE A 133 -0.93 3.64 16.35
CA PHE A 133 -0.23 3.09 15.20
C PHE A 133 -0.02 1.59 15.35
N GLU A 134 0.62 1.14 16.44
CA GLU A 134 0.91 -0.27 16.66
C GLU A 134 -0.36 -1.12 16.68
N ILE A 135 -1.39 -0.65 17.36
CA ILE A 135 -2.66 -1.37 17.51
C ILE A 135 -3.37 -1.51 16.18
N ILE A 136 -3.31 -0.50 15.31
CA ILE A 136 -3.92 -0.56 13.98
C ILE A 136 -3.31 -1.72 13.17
N TYR A 137 -1.98 -1.79 13.09
CA TYR A 137 -1.31 -2.81 12.27
C TYR A 137 -1.39 -4.20 12.93
N ILE A 138 -1.27 -4.31 14.26
CA ILE A 138 -1.48 -5.59 14.96
C ILE A 138 -2.92 -6.10 14.78
N ASN A 139 -3.93 -5.22 14.88
CA ASN A 139 -5.32 -5.59 14.65
C ASN A 139 -5.53 -6.12 13.23
N ASN A 140 -4.93 -5.48 12.22
CA ASN A 140 -4.98 -5.95 10.83
C ASN A 140 -4.34 -7.33 10.68
N ILE A 141 -3.14 -7.57 11.26
CA ILE A 141 -2.48 -8.88 11.25
C ILE A 141 -3.39 -9.96 11.85
N LEU A 142 -4.02 -9.69 13.00
CA LEU A 142 -4.93 -10.64 13.65
C LEU A 142 -6.16 -10.94 12.78
N ALA A 143 -6.74 -9.93 12.12
CA ALA A 143 -7.84 -10.13 11.19
C ALA A 143 -7.43 -11.04 10.01
N GLN A 144 -6.26 -10.81 9.40
CA GLN A 144 -5.79 -11.65 8.30
C GLN A 144 -5.53 -13.09 8.74
N TYR A 145 -4.97 -13.29 9.93
CA TYR A 145 -4.78 -14.63 10.49
C TYR A 145 -6.10 -15.38 10.65
N GLU A 146 -7.13 -14.74 11.21
CA GLU A 146 -8.43 -15.35 11.45
C GLU A 146 -9.19 -15.65 10.14
N ILE A 147 -9.05 -14.79 9.12
CA ILE A 147 -9.56 -15.04 7.75
C ILE A 147 -8.96 -16.35 7.18
N VAL A 148 -7.65 -16.54 7.28
CA VAL A 148 -6.96 -17.71 6.72
C VAL A 148 -7.20 -18.97 7.56
N LYS A 149 -7.26 -18.82 8.88
CA LYS A 149 -7.60 -19.92 9.78
C LYS A 149 -9.03 -20.41 9.58
N GLY A 150 -9.92 -19.54 9.07
CA GLY A 150 -11.33 -19.86 8.82
C GLY A 150 -12.14 -19.97 10.10
N THR A 151 -11.85 -19.11 11.08
CA THR A 151 -12.61 -19.05 12.34
C THR A 151 -13.66 -17.96 12.27
N ASP A 152 -14.91 -18.26 12.61
CA ASP A 152 -16.00 -17.26 12.66
C ASP A 152 -16.00 -16.40 13.94
N THR A 153 -15.02 -16.63 14.82
CA THR A 153 -14.91 -15.98 16.13
C THR A 153 -13.54 -15.37 16.31
N LEU A 154 -13.50 -14.11 16.77
CA LEU A 154 -12.25 -13.44 17.11
C LEU A 154 -11.69 -13.97 18.43
N SER A 155 -10.37 -13.93 18.56
CA SER A 155 -9.75 -14.04 19.88
C SER A 155 -10.22 -12.91 20.81
N ALA A 156 -10.21 -13.16 22.12
CA ALA A 156 -10.61 -12.14 23.10
C ALA A 156 -9.73 -10.87 23.05
N LEU A 157 -8.46 -10.99 22.67
CA LEU A 157 -7.60 -9.83 22.46
C LEU A 157 -8.03 -9.04 21.23
N HIS A 158 -8.21 -9.71 20.09
CA HIS A 158 -8.61 -9.08 18.83
C HIS A 158 -9.96 -8.37 18.98
N GLN A 159 -10.97 -9.00 19.58
CA GLN A 159 -12.26 -8.35 19.86
C GLN A 159 -12.09 -7.06 20.69
N ARG A 160 -11.26 -7.09 21.74
CA ARG A 160 -11.04 -5.90 22.60
C ARG A 160 -10.34 -4.77 21.86
N MET A 161 -9.37 -5.09 20.98
CA MET A 161 -8.70 -4.10 20.13
C MET A 161 -9.71 -3.50 19.14
N ASN A 162 -10.50 -4.33 18.47
CA ASN A 162 -11.53 -3.91 17.52
C ASN A 162 -12.57 -2.99 18.18
N ASP A 163 -13.11 -3.38 19.34
CA ASP A 163 -14.07 -2.58 20.11
C ASP A 163 -13.48 -1.24 20.55
N TYR A 164 -12.20 -1.23 20.93
CA TYR A 164 -11.51 0.00 21.33
C TYR A 164 -11.28 0.93 20.14
N LEU A 165 -10.76 0.43 19.02
CA LEU A 165 -10.52 1.23 17.82
C LEU A 165 -11.82 1.81 17.29
N ALA A 166 -12.84 0.97 17.05
CA ALA A 166 -14.15 1.42 16.56
C ALA A 166 -14.82 2.41 17.52
N GLY A 167 -14.86 2.07 18.82
CA GLY A 167 -15.48 2.90 19.84
C GLY A 167 -14.79 4.24 20.03
N THR A 168 -13.46 4.29 19.97
CA THR A 168 -12.68 5.52 20.15
C THR A 168 -12.76 6.38 18.89
N LEU A 169 -12.69 5.81 17.70
CA LEU A 169 -12.79 6.53 16.43
C LEU A 169 -14.14 7.27 16.31
N VAL A 170 -15.25 6.59 16.65
CA VAL A 170 -16.59 7.21 16.63
C VAL A 170 -16.71 8.35 17.65
N LYS A 171 -16.13 8.18 18.85
CA LYS A 171 -16.15 9.18 19.92
C LYS A 171 -15.19 10.34 19.68
N SER A 172 -14.16 10.14 18.84
CA SER A 172 -13.22 11.19 18.48
C SER A 172 -13.97 12.37 17.88
N ARG A 173 -13.60 13.59 18.33
CA ARG A 173 -14.12 14.84 17.78
C ARG A 173 -13.77 14.96 16.30
N TYR A 174 -12.52 14.61 15.97
CA TYR A 174 -11.91 14.77 14.65
C TYR A 174 -12.15 13.58 13.73
N LYS A 175 -12.89 12.57 14.19
CA LYS A 175 -13.07 11.29 13.49
C LYS A 175 -11.78 10.60 13.08
N ASN A 176 -10.66 11.01 13.67
CA ASN A 176 -9.35 10.37 13.56
C ASN A 176 -8.79 10.15 14.98
N LEU A 177 -7.89 9.19 15.09
CA LEU A 177 -7.05 8.94 16.24
C LEU A 177 -5.62 9.38 15.92
N GLN A 178 -4.89 9.88 16.92
CA GLN A 178 -3.48 10.22 16.77
C GLN A 178 -2.67 8.93 16.74
N SER A 179 -1.84 8.74 15.71
CA SER A 179 -1.10 7.51 15.51
C SER A 179 0.04 7.33 16.53
N PHE A 180 0.74 8.42 16.85
CA PHE A 180 1.94 8.43 17.69
C PHE A 180 1.73 9.29 18.94
N ASP A 181 2.35 8.88 20.06
CA ASP A 181 2.41 9.70 21.26
C ASP A 181 3.14 11.02 21.00
N GLY A 182 2.63 12.10 21.58
CA GLY A 182 3.18 13.45 21.43
C GLY A 182 3.06 14.07 20.03
N ASP A 183 2.55 13.35 19.03
CA ASP A 183 2.30 13.91 17.69
C ASP A 183 1.01 14.74 17.69
N VAL A 184 1.12 15.98 17.20
CA VAL A 184 -0.02 16.89 17.06
C VAL A 184 -0.84 16.61 15.81
N ASN A 185 -0.35 15.72 14.94
CA ASN A 185 -0.95 15.40 13.66
C ASN A 185 -1.87 14.17 13.73
N TYR A 186 -2.97 14.25 12.98
CA TYR A 186 -3.87 13.16 12.67
C TYR A 186 -3.58 12.67 11.25
N TRP A 187 -2.93 11.51 11.12
CA TRP A 187 -2.57 10.92 9.83
C TRP A 187 -3.79 10.25 9.18
N THR A 188 -4.13 10.69 7.97
CA THR A 188 -5.32 10.18 7.27
C THR A 188 -5.12 8.76 6.77
N ALA A 189 -3.92 8.41 6.29
CA ALA A 189 -3.57 7.07 5.83
C ALA A 189 -3.77 6.02 6.94
N ASP A 190 -3.21 6.23 8.13
CA ASP A 190 -3.34 5.29 9.27
C ASP A 190 -4.78 5.08 9.69
N ASN A 191 -5.56 6.16 9.79
CA ASN A 191 -6.98 6.06 10.18
C ASN A 191 -7.82 5.37 9.10
N THR A 192 -7.42 5.46 7.85
CA THR A 192 -8.05 4.68 6.78
C THR A 192 -7.69 3.20 6.89
N TYR A 193 -6.43 2.89 7.23
CA TYR A 193 -5.97 1.51 7.43
C TYR A 193 -6.58 0.87 8.70
N LEU A 194 -6.87 1.67 9.73
CA LEU A 194 -7.70 1.28 10.88
C LEU A 194 -9.08 0.79 10.41
N ILE A 195 -9.76 1.61 9.60
CA ILE A 195 -11.10 1.29 9.09
C ILE A 195 -11.06 0.04 8.19
N PHE A 196 -10.03 -0.12 7.37
CA PHE A 196 -9.79 -1.35 6.60
C PHE A 196 -9.68 -2.58 7.50
N GLY A 197 -8.99 -2.46 8.64
CA GLY A 197 -8.92 -3.52 9.65
C GLY A 197 -10.29 -3.87 10.25
N LEU A 198 -11.08 -2.87 10.65
CA LEU A 198 -12.45 -3.10 11.14
C LEU A 198 -13.31 -3.81 10.07
N GLN A 199 -13.18 -3.40 8.81
CA GLN A 199 -13.93 -3.99 7.69
C GLN A 199 -13.51 -5.43 7.43
N SER A 200 -12.23 -5.75 7.63
CA SER A 200 -11.72 -7.12 7.56
C SER A 200 -12.30 -7.98 8.68
N THR A 201 -12.41 -7.44 9.89
CA THR A 201 -13.08 -8.10 11.02
C THR A 201 -14.58 -8.35 10.78
N ASP A 202 -15.26 -7.39 10.16
CA ASP A 202 -16.67 -7.53 9.78
C ASP A 202 -16.89 -8.68 8.79
N ARG A 203 -15.93 -8.93 7.88
CA ARG A 203 -15.98 -10.08 6.95
C ARG A 203 -15.90 -11.43 7.66
N ILE A 204 -15.22 -11.50 8.80
CA ILE A 204 -15.07 -12.72 9.61
C ILE A 204 -16.33 -12.97 10.44
N THR A 205 -16.80 -11.93 11.12
CA THR A 205 -17.83 -12.06 12.17
C THR A 205 -19.26 -11.83 11.67
N GLY A 206 -19.42 -11.26 10.47
CA GLY A 206 -20.70 -10.78 9.95
C GLY A 206 -21.24 -9.56 10.70
N GLN A 207 -20.46 -8.96 11.60
CA GLN A 207 -20.84 -7.73 12.30
C GLN A 207 -20.67 -6.51 11.38
N ASN A 208 -21.16 -5.35 11.82
CA ASN A 208 -21.00 -4.08 11.12
C ASN A 208 -20.31 -3.06 12.03
N THR A 209 -19.10 -3.40 12.47
CA THR A 209 -18.28 -2.56 13.35
C THR A 209 -17.61 -1.41 12.59
N ALA A 210 -17.31 -1.60 11.29
CA ALA A 210 -16.68 -0.59 10.45
C ALA A 210 -17.67 0.45 9.91
N GLY A 211 -18.94 0.10 9.66
CA GLY A 211 -19.85 0.93 8.87
C GLY A 211 -20.08 2.35 9.42
N ARG A 212 -20.26 2.51 10.73
CA ARG A 212 -20.39 3.84 11.34
C ARG A 212 -19.06 4.61 11.34
N PRO A 213 -17.93 4.05 11.83
CA PRO A 213 -16.62 4.67 11.68
C PRO A 213 -16.31 5.16 10.26
N THR A 214 -16.51 4.32 9.23
CA THR A 214 -16.30 4.68 7.83
C THR A 214 -17.11 5.90 7.43
N LYS A 215 -18.42 5.88 7.70
CA LYS A 215 -19.32 6.97 7.30
C LYS A 215 -18.94 8.29 7.97
N ASP A 216 -18.66 8.26 9.27
CA ASP A 216 -18.30 9.44 10.04
C ASP A 216 -16.93 9.98 9.59
N TRP A 217 -15.94 9.11 9.38
CA TRP A 217 -14.60 9.46 8.88
C TRP A 217 -14.64 10.04 7.46
N SER A 218 -15.24 9.32 6.50
CA SER A 218 -15.34 9.78 5.10
C SER A 218 -16.05 11.13 5.02
N SER A 219 -17.18 11.28 5.72
CA SER A 219 -17.89 12.56 5.72
C SER A 219 -17.07 13.70 6.34
N PHE A 220 -16.21 13.43 7.31
CA PHE A 220 -15.37 14.45 7.92
C PHE A 220 -14.22 14.83 6.98
N ILE A 221 -13.46 13.84 6.50
CA ILE A 221 -12.29 14.06 5.65
C ILE A 221 -12.67 14.78 4.35
N PHE A 222 -13.69 14.30 3.62
CA PHE A 222 -14.06 14.89 2.34
C PHE A 222 -14.74 16.26 2.43
N LYS A 223 -15.22 16.66 3.60
CA LYS A 223 -15.84 17.98 3.79
C LYS A 223 -14.91 19.01 4.42
N GLN A 224 -14.00 18.58 5.29
CA GLN A 224 -13.24 19.49 6.16
C GLN A 224 -11.74 19.42 5.91
N ILE A 225 -11.22 18.26 5.53
CA ILE A 225 -9.77 17.98 5.47
C ILE A 225 -9.33 17.76 4.03
N THR A 226 -9.67 18.69 3.14
CA THR A 226 -9.27 18.66 1.72
C THR A 226 -8.41 19.87 1.37
N TYR A 227 -7.38 19.65 0.57
CA TYR A 227 -6.60 20.73 -0.04
C TYR A 227 -7.46 21.50 -1.05
N PRO A 228 -7.57 22.84 -0.95
CA PRO A 228 -8.52 23.62 -1.75
C PRO A 228 -8.37 23.45 -3.26
N ASP A 229 -7.14 23.32 -3.76
CA ASP A 229 -6.87 23.38 -5.20
C ASP A 229 -7.09 22.03 -5.90
N SER A 230 -6.56 20.94 -5.34
CA SER A 230 -6.71 19.58 -5.89
C SER A 230 -7.95 18.82 -5.38
N LYS A 231 -8.63 19.33 -4.35
CA LYS A 231 -9.71 18.63 -3.62
C LYS A 231 -9.29 17.30 -3.01
N LEU A 232 -7.99 17.00 -2.97
CA LEU A 232 -7.46 15.79 -2.36
C LEU A 232 -7.42 15.93 -0.84
N PRO A 233 -7.65 14.85 -0.08
CA PRO A 233 -7.47 14.87 1.36
C PRO A 233 -6.04 15.23 1.77
N CYS A 234 -5.90 15.98 2.87
CA CYS A 234 -4.58 16.23 3.45
C CYS A 234 -3.97 14.93 4.01
N SER A 235 -2.65 14.80 3.97
CA SER A 235 -1.96 13.63 4.56
C SER A 235 -2.05 13.66 6.08
N ALA A 236 -1.97 14.86 6.66
CA ALA A 236 -2.14 15.08 8.07
C ALA A 236 -2.80 16.44 8.38
N PHE A 237 -3.50 16.49 9.50
CA PHE A 237 -4.15 17.70 9.99
C PHE A 237 -4.02 17.80 11.51
N SER A 238 -4.31 18.98 12.07
CA SER A 238 -4.24 19.22 13.52
C SER A 238 -5.62 19.25 14.17
N ASP A 239 -5.64 19.36 15.50
CA ASP A 239 -6.83 19.58 16.33
C ASP A 239 -7.61 20.89 16.04
N THR A 240 -7.12 21.71 15.11
CA THR A 240 -7.82 22.90 14.60
C THR A 240 -8.51 22.67 13.25
N ASP A 241 -8.60 21.41 12.79
CA ASP A 241 -9.14 21.00 11.48
C ASP A 241 -8.38 21.62 10.30
N LYS A 242 -7.16 22.11 10.55
CA LYS A 242 -6.29 22.68 9.53
C LYS A 242 -5.34 21.63 9.01
N CYS A 243 -5.28 21.55 7.67
CA CYS A 243 -4.24 20.84 6.93
C CYS A 243 -2.87 21.24 7.47
N LYS A 244 -2.12 20.27 7.98
CA LYS A 244 -0.74 20.44 8.47
C LYS A 244 0.25 19.97 7.44
N GLU A 245 -0.06 18.83 6.83
CA GLU A 245 0.70 18.24 5.74
C GLU A 245 -0.17 18.25 4.49
N MET A 246 0.40 18.76 3.39
CA MET A 246 -0.23 18.74 2.08
C MET A 246 -0.53 17.29 1.65
N PRO A 247 -1.43 17.09 0.67
CA PRO A 247 -1.64 15.77 0.12
C PRO A 247 -0.30 15.21 -0.40
N HIS A 248 0.05 14.00 0.01
CA HIS A 248 1.34 13.37 -0.22
C HIS A 248 1.15 12.03 -0.91
N GLY A 249 2.01 11.73 -1.87
CA GLY A 249 1.84 10.64 -2.83
C GLY A 249 1.58 9.29 -2.16
N THR A 250 2.47 8.90 -1.24
CA THR A 250 2.39 7.65 -0.50
C THR A 250 1.18 7.55 0.42
N HIS A 251 0.85 8.62 1.14
CA HIS A 251 -0.30 8.66 2.06
C HIS A 251 -1.62 8.55 1.31
N LEU A 252 -1.78 9.34 0.24
CA LEU A 252 -2.96 9.28 -0.60
C LEU A 252 -3.12 7.90 -1.23
N ALA A 253 -2.07 7.33 -1.79
CA ALA A 253 -2.12 5.99 -2.37
C ALA A 253 -2.52 4.92 -1.34
N THR A 254 -1.96 4.98 -0.13
CA THR A 254 -2.31 4.08 0.98
C THR A 254 -3.77 4.22 1.41
N MET A 255 -4.25 5.47 1.52
CA MET A 255 -5.65 5.77 1.80
C MET A 255 -6.57 5.24 0.69
N ILE A 256 -6.22 5.45 -0.58
CA ILE A 256 -7.01 4.98 -1.72
C ILE A 256 -7.11 3.46 -1.72
N ALA A 257 -5.98 2.76 -1.53
CA ALA A 257 -5.93 1.31 -1.43
C ALA A 257 -6.84 0.80 -0.30
N SER A 258 -6.73 1.38 0.88
CA SER A 258 -7.53 0.99 2.04
C SER A 258 -9.02 1.27 1.84
N LEU A 259 -9.39 2.41 1.25
CA LEU A 259 -10.79 2.75 0.96
C LEU A 259 -11.40 1.90 -0.15
N ALA A 260 -10.62 1.32 -1.05
CA ALA A 260 -11.16 0.54 -2.17
C ALA A 260 -12.03 -0.64 -1.69
N ASP A 261 -11.77 -1.16 -0.48
CA ASP A 261 -12.51 -2.24 0.16
C ASP A 261 -13.66 -1.78 1.08
N VAL A 262 -13.68 -0.50 1.47
CA VAL A 262 -14.55 0.04 2.53
C VAL A 262 -15.54 1.05 1.98
N ASP A 263 -15.06 2.00 1.16
CA ASP A 263 -15.83 3.04 0.48
C ASP A 263 -15.33 3.15 -0.98
N PRO A 264 -15.71 2.19 -1.84
CA PRO A 264 -15.18 2.12 -3.20
C PRO A 264 -15.54 3.33 -4.07
N GLU A 265 -16.63 4.03 -3.75
CA GLU A 265 -17.05 5.23 -4.46
C GLU A 265 -16.08 6.39 -4.20
N SER A 266 -15.86 6.71 -2.92
CA SER A 266 -14.89 7.73 -2.52
C SER A 266 -13.47 7.40 -3.00
N SER A 267 -13.05 6.14 -2.86
CA SER A 267 -11.74 5.67 -3.34
C SER A 267 -11.54 5.95 -4.83
N ARG A 268 -12.53 5.63 -5.68
CA ARG A 268 -12.48 5.93 -7.12
C ARG A 268 -12.48 7.41 -7.44
N GLN A 269 -13.13 8.25 -6.64
CA GLN A 269 -13.11 9.70 -6.83
C GLN A 269 -11.71 10.25 -6.55
N ILE A 270 -11.14 9.93 -5.38
CA ILE A 270 -9.78 10.35 -5.00
C ILE A 270 -8.77 9.85 -6.03
N TRP A 271 -8.89 8.60 -6.50
CA TRP A 271 -7.97 8.03 -7.48
C TRP A 271 -7.89 8.81 -8.79
N ARG A 272 -8.99 9.42 -9.24
CA ARG A 272 -8.98 10.24 -10.46
C ARG A 272 -8.13 11.50 -10.26
N GLU A 273 -8.37 12.22 -9.17
CA GLU A 273 -7.62 13.43 -8.84
C GLU A 273 -6.15 13.10 -8.52
N TYR A 274 -5.91 12.02 -7.78
CA TYR A 274 -4.57 11.54 -7.45
C TYR A 274 -3.75 11.26 -8.73
N ARG A 275 -4.31 10.49 -9.67
CA ARG A 275 -3.63 10.27 -10.95
C ARG A 275 -3.46 11.55 -11.77
N HIS A 276 -4.38 12.50 -11.68
CA HIS A 276 -4.25 13.76 -12.41
C HIS A 276 -3.06 14.58 -11.91
N HIS A 277 -2.86 14.64 -10.60
CA HIS A 277 -1.84 15.49 -9.97
C HIS A 277 -0.48 14.80 -9.78
N TYR A 278 -0.43 13.49 -9.54
CA TYR A 278 0.80 12.80 -9.13
C TYR A 278 1.39 11.88 -10.21
N LYS A 279 0.60 11.46 -11.21
CA LYS A 279 1.07 10.48 -12.19
C LYS A 279 1.92 11.15 -13.26
N ASN A 280 3.15 10.69 -13.40
CA ASN A 280 4.03 11.01 -14.51
C ASN A 280 4.14 9.79 -15.43
N GLY A 281 3.79 9.95 -16.69
CA GLY A 281 3.75 8.84 -17.66
C GLY A 281 4.68 9.07 -18.83
N VAL A 282 5.49 8.07 -19.15
CA VAL A 282 6.30 8.06 -20.37
C VAL A 282 5.69 7.05 -21.34
N PHE A 283 5.18 7.57 -22.46
CA PHE A 283 4.64 6.80 -23.58
C PHE A 283 3.67 5.69 -23.14
N GLY A 284 2.80 5.91 -22.14
CA GLY A 284 1.77 4.96 -21.74
C GLY A 284 2.23 3.54 -21.38
N LEU A 285 3.53 3.30 -21.22
CA LEU A 285 4.15 2.01 -20.89
C LEU A 285 4.71 2.00 -19.48
N PHE A 286 5.15 3.17 -19.01
CA PHE A 286 5.72 3.38 -17.70
C PHE A 286 5.00 4.52 -17.01
N ALA A 287 4.82 4.38 -15.71
CA ALA A 287 4.34 5.45 -14.86
C ALA A 287 5.17 5.51 -13.59
N THR A 288 5.60 6.72 -13.23
CA THR A 288 6.11 7.06 -11.90
C THR A 288 5.07 7.94 -11.22
N PHE A 289 5.15 8.02 -9.90
CA PHE A 289 4.28 8.87 -9.11
C PHE A 289 5.13 9.82 -8.27
N ASP A 290 4.72 11.08 -8.18
CA ASP A 290 5.45 12.03 -7.35
C ASP A 290 5.12 11.83 -5.87
N GLN A 291 6.09 12.18 -5.03
CA GLN A 291 5.91 12.14 -3.58
C GLN A 291 5.13 13.37 -3.07
N TYR A 292 5.37 14.52 -3.69
CA TYR A 292 4.81 15.80 -3.28
C TYR A 292 3.84 16.31 -4.34
N HIS A 293 2.88 17.14 -3.93
CA HIS A 293 2.01 17.81 -4.88
C HIS A 293 2.84 18.72 -5.83
N PRO A 294 2.49 18.90 -7.11
CA PRO A 294 3.29 19.71 -8.04
C PRO A 294 3.53 21.17 -7.60
N GLU A 295 2.64 21.70 -6.75
CA GLU A 295 2.73 23.06 -6.21
C GLU A 295 3.50 23.12 -4.87
N GLU A 296 3.86 21.97 -4.31
CA GLU A 296 4.60 21.86 -3.06
C GLU A 296 6.10 21.88 -3.33
N THR A 297 6.83 22.70 -2.57
CA THR A 297 8.30 22.63 -2.57
C THR A 297 8.73 21.54 -1.59
N PRO A 298 9.48 20.52 -2.05
CA PRO A 298 10.00 19.50 -1.14
C PRO A 298 10.78 20.16 0.00
N PRO A 299 10.59 19.72 1.26
CA PRO A 299 11.26 20.35 2.39
C PRO A 299 12.78 20.18 2.27
N ALA A 300 13.51 21.28 2.51
CA ALA A 300 14.97 21.34 2.36
C ALA A 300 15.75 20.43 3.32
N TYR A 301 15.13 20.01 4.44
CA TYR A 301 15.67 19.05 5.40
C TYR A 301 14.54 18.21 6.01
N GLN A 302 14.68 16.88 6.01
CA GLN A 302 13.71 15.92 6.56
C GLN A 302 13.88 15.72 8.08
N ASN A 303 14.10 16.79 8.83
CA ASN A 303 14.44 16.70 10.26
C ASN A 303 13.22 16.91 11.16
N SER A 304 12.48 15.84 11.44
CA SER A 304 11.67 15.54 12.65
C SER A 304 10.65 14.47 12.28
N ILE A 305 10.33 13.58 13.23
CA ILE A 305 9.48 12.38 13.17
C ILE A 305 8.60 12.35 11.90
N ARG A 306 9.16 11.81 10.81
CA ARG A 306 8.40 11.58 9.58
C ARG A 306 7.58 10.32 9.76
N HIS A 307 6.41 10.32 9.17
CA HIS A 307 5.63 9.10 9.08
C HIS A 307 6.45 8.05 8.29
N PRO A 308 6.47 6.76 8.67
CA PRO A 308 7.24 5.75 7.95
C PRO A 308 6.94 5.72 6.43
N LEU A 309 5.68 5.96 6.05
CA LEU A 309 5.27 6.05 4.64
C LEU A 309 5.96 7.18 3.85
N ASP A 310 6.60 8.15 4.50
CA ASP A 310 7.29 9.23 3.80
C ASP A 310 8.62 8.79 3.19
N ALA A 311 9.17 7.66 3.66
CA ALA A 311 10.46 7.14 3.25
C ALA A 311 10.37 6.10 2.14
N ILE A 312 9.19 5.53 1.88
CA ILE A 312 8.98 4.56 0.78
C ILE A 312 8.66 5.28 -0.53
N SER A 313 8.93 4.61 -1.65
CA SER A 313 8.55 5.11 -2.96
C SER A 313 7.01 5.12 -3.12
N PRO A 314 6.41 6.18 -3.70
CA PRO A 314 4.98 6.28 -3.91
C PRO A 314 4.43 5.22 -4.88
N GLU A 315 5.28 4.66 -5.75
CA GLU A 315 4.91 3.57 -6.66
C GLU A 315 4.37 2.35 -5.90
N MET A 316 4.93 2.02 -4.72
CA MET A 316 4.56 0.82 -3.97
C MET A 316 3.10 0.83 -3.47
N PRO A 317 2.65 1.81 -2.65
CA PRO A 317 1.25 1.89 -2.27
C PRO A 317 0.33 2.21 -3.47
N THR A 318 0.85 2.87 -4.52
CA THR A 318 0.06 3.15 -5.73
C THR A 318 -0.23 1.89 -6.53
N LEU A 319 0.71 0.92 -6.56
CA LEU A 319 0.51 -0.37 -7.20
C LEU A 319 -0.66 -1.11 -6.54
N ILE A 320 -0.71 -1.15 -5.20
CA ILE A 320 -1.84 -1.74 -4.45
C ILE A 320 -3.13 -0.99 -4.75
N ALA A 321 -3.11 0.36 -4.72
CA ALA A 321 -4.29 1.16 -5.00
C ALA A 321 -4.84 0.89 -6.41
N ALA A 322 -3.96 0.80 -7.42
CA ALA A 322 -4.33 0.46 -8.79
C ALA A 322 -4.93 -0.96 -8.88
N ALA A 323 -4.34 -1.93 -8.18
CA ALA A 323 -4.85 -3.30 -8.14
C ALA A 323 -6.26 -3.35 -7.54
N ARG A 324 -6.46 -2.77 -6.34
CA ARG A 324 -7.74 -2.79 -5.63
C ARG A 324 -8.84 -1.98 -6.34
N ILE A 325 -8.48 -0.90 -7.05
CA ILE A 325 -9.42 -0.14 -7.90
C ILE A 325 -9.68 -0.81 -9.26
N ASN A 326 -8.93 -1.87 -9.60
CA ASN A 326 -8.95 -2.53 -10.90
C ASN A 326 -8.56 -1.57 -12.05
N ASP A 327 -7.61 -0.66 -11.81
CA ASP A 327 -6.97 0.17 -12.85
C ASP A 327 -5.78 -0.57 -13.46
N ARG A 328 -6.10 -1.55 -14.31
CA ARG A 328 -5.14 -2.45 -14.96
C ARG A 328 -4.03 -1.71 -15.72
N LEU A 329 -4.36 -0.58 -16.34
CA LEU A 329 -3.39 0.19 -17.12
C LEU A 329 -2.34 0.83 -16.22
N THR A 330 -2.76 1.46 -15.12
CA THR A 330 -1.82 2.06 -14.17
C THR A 330 -1.01 0.99 -13.45
N TYR A 331 -1.64 -0.12 -13.05
CA TYR A 331 -0.95 -1.26 -12.44
C TYR A 331 0.18 -1.78 -13.34
N PHE A 332 -0.13 -2.06 -14.61
CA PHE A 332 0.85 -2.51 -15.61
C PHE A 332 1.99 -1.49 -15.81
N GLN A 333 1.65 -0.20 -15.88
CA GLN A 333 2.63 0.87 -16.07
C GLN A 333 3.62 0.99 -14.90
N ILE A 334 3.15 0.81 -13.67
CA ILE A 334 4.02 0.83 -12.48
C ILE A 334 4.86 -0.45 -12.44
N THR A 335 4.26 -1.61 -12.70
CA THR A 335 4.97 -2.91 -12.72
C THR A 335 6.15 -2.88 -13.70
N ASN A 336 5.93 -2.35 -14.91
CA ASN A 336 7.01 -2.20 -15.88
C ASN A 336 8.12 -1.25 -15.40
N GLN A 337 7.74 -0.16 -14.71
CA GLN A 337 8.70 0.80 -14.18
C GLN A 337 9.56 0.19 -13.07
N LEU A 338 8.94 -0.58 -12.16
CA LEU A 338 9.64 -1.30 -11.10
C LEU A 338 10.60 -2.34 -11.69
N TRP A 339 10.14 -3.14 -12.65
CA TRP A 339 11.00 -4.12 -13.33
C TRP A 339 12.16 -3.46 -14.08
N LEU A 340 11.91 -2.34 -14.76
CA LEU A 340 12.98 -1.58 -15.44
C LEU A 340 14.04 -1.11 -14.44
N ASN A 341 13.60 -0.61 -13.28
CA ASN A 341 14.49 -0.19 -12.21
C ASN A 341 15.30 -1.36 -11.63
N GLU A 342 14.72 -2.56 -11.54
CA GLU A 342 15.43 -3.76 -11.06
C GLU A 342 16.50 -4.25 -12.05
N VAL A 343 16.18 -4.24 -13.35
CA VAL A 343 17.07 -4.76 -14.39
C VAL A 343 18.18 -3.77 -14.76
N PHE A 344 17.85 -2.49 -14.85
CA PHE A 344 18.77 -1.45 -15.33
C PHE A 344 19.21 -0.45 -14.25
N GLY A 345 18.60 -0.48 -13.08
CA GLY A 345 19.07 0.31 -11.95
C GLY A 345 20.48 -0.10 -11.58
N SER A 346 21.31 0.88 -11.21
CA SER A 346 22.57 0.58 -10.56
C SER A 346 22.29 -0.28 -9.32
N ALA A 347 23.01 -1.38 -9.16
CA ALA A 347 22.94 -2.20 -7.95
C ALA A 347 22.94 -1.25 -6.74
N PRO A 348 21.96 -1.36 -5.83
CA PRO A 348 21.87 -0.43 -4.73
C PRO A 348 23.22 -0.44 -4.00
N ALA A 349 23.76 0.75 -3.72
CA ALA A 349 24.94 0.85 -2.86
C ALA A 349 24.67 0.01 -1.60
N PRO A 350 25.67 -0.71 -1.06
CA PRO A 350 25.49 -1.52 0.14
C PRO A 350 24.80 -0.66 1.20
N GLN A 351 23.56 -1.01 1.50
CA GLN A 351 22.73 -0.17 2.34
C GLN A 351 23.20 -0.29 3.79
N PRO A 352 23.16 0.78 4.58
CA PRO A 352 23.37 0.70 6.03
C PRO A 352 22.45 -0.36 6.67
N LYS A 353 22.94 -1.03 7.73
CA LYS A 353 22.07 -1.83 8.62
C LYS A 353 20.94 -0.93 9.11
N GLY A 354 19.70 -1.19 8.65
CA GLY A 354 18.56 -0.28 8.78
C GLY A 354 17.79 0.01 7.47
N TYR A 355 18.20 -0.54 6.33
CA TYR A 355 17.37 -0.54 5.11
C TYR A 355 16.63 -1.86 4.89
N GLU A 356 16.89 -2.86 5.73
CA GLU A 356 16.36 -4.21 5.56
C GLU A 356 14.83 -4.24 5.73
N TRP A 357 14.28 -3.58 6.75
CA TRP A 357 12.83 -3.56 6.96
C TRP A 357 12.07 -2.62 6.04
N LYS A 358 12.71 -1.56 5.54
CA LYS A 358 12.13 -0.74 4.48
C LYS A 358 11.97 -1.57 3.20
N ASN A 359 13.00 -2.32 2.80
CA ASN A 359 12.92 -3.18 1.62
C ASN A 359 11.89 -4.29 1.81
N PHE A 360 11.81 -4.88 3.00
CA PHE A 360 10.77 -5.86 3.33
C PHE A 360 9.36 -5.26 3.22
N LEU A 361 9.17 -4.01 3.65
CA LEU A 361 7.92 -3.29 3.46
C LEU A 361 7.58 -3.11 1.98
N GLU A 362 8.52 -2.61 1.16
CA GLU A 362 8.30 -2.44 -0.27
C GLU A 362 7.98 -3.76 -0.99
N LEU A 363 8.68 -4.85 -0.63
CA LEU A 363 8.41 -6.21 -1.10
C LEU A 363 7.01 -6.68 -0.68
N SER A 364 6.62 -6.45 0.58
CA SER A 364 5.31 -6.84 1.11
C SER A 364 4.16 -6.09 0.44
N LEU A 365 4.35 -4.79 0.15
CA LEU A 365 3.38 -3.98 -0.58
C LEU A 365 3.19 -4.50 -2.01
N ARG A 366 4.28 -4.86 -2.69
CA ARG A 366 4.24 -5.42 -4.04
C ARG A 366 3.54 -6.78 -4.06
N PHE A 367 3.91 -7.67 -3.14
CA PHE A 367 3.26 -8.98 -3.01
C PHE A 367 1.75 -8.86 -2.74
N GLU A 368 1.34 -7.92 -1.87
CA GLU A 368 -0.08 -7.66 -1.66
C GLU A 368 -0.77 -7.19 -2.96
N ALA A 369 -0.17 -6.26 -3.71
CA ALA A 369 -0.76 -5.79 -4.95
C ALA A 369 -0.97 -6.93 -5.97
N GLU A 370 0.02 -7.81 -6.10
CA GLU A 370 0.01 -8.97 -6.99
C GLU A 370 -1.03 -10.03 -6.56
N THR A 371 -1.29 -10.15 -5.26
CA THR A 371 -2.28 -11.11 -4.73
C THR A 371 -3.71 -10.58 -4.74
N VAL A 372 -3.92 -9.27 -4.92
CA VAL A 372 -5.25 -8.69 -5.19
C VAL A 372 -5.66 -8.90 -6.65
N PHE A 373 -4.78 -8.55 -7.59
CA PHE A 373 -5.05 -8.49 -9.02
C PHE A 373 -5.32 -9.87 -9.64
#